data_AF-X6J085-F1
#
_entry.id   AF-X6J085-F1
#
_cell.length_a   1.000
_cell.length_b   1.000
_cell.length_c   1.000
_cell.angle_alpha   90.00
_cell.angle_beta   90.00
_cell.angle_gamma   90.00
#
_symmetry.space_group_name_H-M   'P 1'
#
loop_
_entity.id
_entity.type
_entity.pdbx_description
1 polymer ?
#
loop_
_entity_poly.entity_id
_entity_poly.type
_entity_poly.pdbx_seq_one_letter_code
_entity_poly.pdbx_strand_id
1 'polypeptide(L)' 'MEPKRRIARRNLYHHLDPKGLLQDVGYDYLADEAGAVFEQIPPGRDYHPPHVDDGGLWMAVPAGATIGGPDHIP' A
#
# COMPACT_ATOMS: atom_id res chain seq x y z
N MET A 1 -7.90 -1.85 1.92
CA MET A 1 -6.47 -1.45 1.98
C MET A 1 -6.43 0.07 1.88
N GLU A 2 -5.84 0.72 2.88
CA GLU A 2 -5.80 2.18 2.97
C GLU A 2 -5.00 2.81 1.78
N PRO A 3 -5.48 3.91 1.16
CA PRO A 3 -4.82 4.52 0.00
C PRO A 3 -3.38 4.99 0.20
N LYS A 4 -3.03 5.60 1.35
CA LYS A 4 -1.66 6.01 1.66
C LYS A 4 -0.71 4.81 1.69
N ARG A 5 -1.14 3.64 2.15
CA ARG A 5 -0.32 2.40 2.12
C ARG A 5 0.11 2.04 0.70
N ARG A 6 -0.81 2.13 -0.26
CA ARG A 6 -0.53 1.83 -1.68
C ARG A 6 0.42 2.84 -2.31
N ILE A 7 0.21 4.14 -2.06
CA ILE A 7 1.09 5.22 -2.53
C ILE A 7 2.50 5.05 -1.96
N ALA A 8 2.61 4.77 -0.66
CA ALA A 8 3.89 4.56 0.00
C ALA A 8 4.63 3.37 -0.63
N ARG A 9 3.94 2.26 -0.90
CA ARG A 9 4.53 1.07 -1.54
C ARG A 9 5.01 1.33 -2.96
N ARG A 10 4.21 2.02 -3.77
CA ARG A 10 4.63 2.45 -5.10
C ARG A 10 5.92 3.28 -5.02
N ASN A 11 5.98 4.26 -4.12
CA ASN A 11 7.16 5.13 -3.99
C ASN A 11 8.40 4.37 -3.52
N LEU A 12 8.25 3.42 -2.58
CA LEU A 12 9.36 2.57 -2.14
C LEU A 12 9.94 1.75 -3.30
N TYR A 13 9.09 1.15 -4.14
CA TYR A 13 9.58 0.34 -5.25
C TYR A 13 10.19 1.18 -6.37
N HIS A 14 9.65 2.36 -6.67
CA HIS A 14 10.33 3.32 -7.55
C HIS A 14 11.71 3.72 -7.04
N HIS A 15 11.88 3.82 -5.72
CA HIS A 15 13.19 4.10 -5.13
C HIS A 15 14.16 2.91 -5.25
N LEU A 16 13.68 1.69 -5.03
CA LEU A 16 14.51 0.48 -5.04
C LEU A 16 14.88 0.01 -6.47
N ASP A 17 14.00 0.19 -7.44
CA ASP A 17 14.21 -0.17 -8.83
C ASP A 17 13.87 1.01 -9.77
N PRO A 18 14.67 2.09 -9.75
CA PRO A 18 14.41 3.30 -10.52
C PRO A 18 14.50 3.10 -12.04
N LYS A 19 15.02 1.95 -12.48
CA LYS A 19 15.18 1.60 -13.90
C LYS A 19 14.16 0.54 -14.36
N GLY A 20 13.30 0.04 -13.46
CA GLY A 20 12.32 -0.99 -13.78
C GLY A 20 12.94 -2.32 -14.24
N LEU A 21 14.18 -2.64 -13.83
CA LEU A 21 14.87 -3.84 -14.30
C LEU A 21 14.31 -5.12 -13.69
N LEU A 22 13.75 -5.03 -12.48
CA LEU A 22 13.11 -6.16 -11.80
C LEU A 22 11.64 -6.29 -12.18
N GLN A 23 11.00 -5.16 -12.51
CA GLN A 23 9.61 -5.12 -12.93
C GLN A 23 9.40 -4.17 -14.10
N ASP A 24 9.46 -4.71 -15.31
CA ASP A 24 9.42 -3.97 -16.59
C ASP A 24 8.12 -3.16 -16.79
N VAL A 25 6.99 -3.65 -16.27
CA VAL A 25 5.71 -2.92 -16.28
C VAL A 25 5.69 -1.72 -15.31
N GLY A 26 6.72 -1.57 -14.48
CA GLY A 26 6.81 -0.56 -13.43
C GLY A 26 5.88 -0.83 -12.25
N TYR A 27 5.70 0.18 -11.40
CA TYR A 27 5.00 0.06 -10.13
C TYR A 27 3.76 0.95 -10.01
N ASP A 28 3.47 1.79 -11.00
CA ASP A 28 2.40 2.79 -10.92
C ASP A 28 1.02 2.18 -10.72
N TYR A 29 0.79 0.98 -11.27
CA TYR A 29 -0.43 0.19 -11.08
C TYR A 29 -0.76 -0.08 -9.60
N LEU A 30 0.21 0.00 -8.68
CA LEU A 30 -0.01 -0.22 -7.26
C LEU A 30 -0.88 0.87 -6.61
N ALA A 31 -0.83 2.08 -7.15
CA ALA A 31 -1.60 3.22 -6.65
C ALA A 31 -2.60 3.76 -7.68
N ASP A 32 -2.62 3.21 -8.89
CA ASP A 32 -3.60 3.55 -9.91
C ASP A 32 -4.96 2.92 -9.59
N GLU A 33 -6.00 3.74 -9.63
CA GLU A 33 -7.40 3.34 -9.49
C GLU A 33 -8.25 3.83 -10.68
N ALA A 34 -7.63 4.40 -11.70
CA ALA A 34 -8.34 4.94 -12.85
C ALA A 34 -9.14 3.83 -13.54
N GLY A 35 -10.46 4.04 -13.63
CA GLY A 35 -11.38 3.08 -14.24
C GLY A 35 -11.71 1.86 -13.37
N ALA A 36 -11.27 1.81 -12.11
CA ALA A 36 -11.68 0.76 -11.19
C ALA A 36 -13.20 0.86 -10.90
N VAL A 37 -13.91 -0.26 -11.07
CA VAL A 37 -15.31 -0.41 -10.69
C VAL A 37 -15.36 -1.34 -9.49
N PHE A 38 -15.96 -0.88 -8.40
CA PHE A 38 -16.07 -1.66 -7.17
C PHE A 38 -17.48 -2.19 -7.00
N GLU A 39 -17.58 -3.45 -6.59
CA GLU A 39 -18.84 -4.09 -6.21
C GLU A 39 -18.85 -4.35 -4.70
N GLN A 40 -20.04 -4.30 -4.12
CA GLN A 40 -20.22 -4.66 -2.73
C GLN A 40 -20.16 -6.18 -2.58
N ILE A 41 -19.36 -6.65 -1.61
CA ILE A 41 -19.29 -8.08 -1.28
C ILE A 41 -20.66 -8.51 -0.72
N PRO A 42 -21.29 -9.58 -1.24
CA PRO A 42 -22.54 -10.09 -0.69
C PRO A 42 -22.39 -10.52 0.78
N PRO A 43 -23.43 -10.34 1.62
CA PRO A 43 -23.41 -10.77 3.01
C PRO A 43 -23.02 -12.26 3.14
N GLY A 44 -22.20 -12.59 4.15
CA GLY A 44 -21.78 -13.97 4.42
C GLY A 44 -20.61 -14.46 3.58
N ARG A 45 -20.03 -13.58 2.74
CA ARG A 45 -18.74 -13.79 2.07
C ARG A 45 -17.62 -12.95 2.67
N ASP A 46 -17.87 -12.37 3.82
CA ASP A 46 -16.91 -11.56 4.56
C ASP A 46 -15.75 -12.43 5.07
N TYR A 47 -14.56 -11.83 5.16
CA TYR A 47 -13.41 -12.48 5.76
C TYR A 47 -13.61 -12.61 7.28
N HIS A 48 -13.34 -13.79 7.84
CA HIS A 48 -13.43 -14.06 9.28
C HIS A 48 -12.09 -14.57 9.84
N PRO A 49 -11.54 -13.95 10.91
CA PRO A 49 -12.09 -12.79 11.63
C PRO A 49 -12.04 -11.52 10.77
N PRO A 50 -12.91 -10.52 11.02
CA PRO A 50 -12.83 -9.24 10.31
C PRO A 50 -11.42 -8.68 10.39
N HIS A 51 -10.88 -8.30 9.24
CA HIS A 51 -9.60 -7.61 9.20
C HIS A 51 -9.75 -6.22 9.84
N VAL A 52 -8.89 -5.92 10.81
CA VAL A 52 -8.77 -4.59 11.41
C VAL A 52 -7.52 -3.94 10.86
N ASP A 53 -7.69 -2.75 10.26
CA ASP A 53 -6.55 -1.96 9.80
C ASP A 53 -5.87 -1.33 11.04
N ASP A 54 -4.56 -1.50 11.14
CA ASP A 54 -3.75 -0.94 12.24
C ASP A 54 -3.23 0.48 11.92
N GLY A 55 -3.56 1.02 10.74
CA GLY A 55 -3.11 2.34 10.28
C GLY A 55 -1.63 2.40 9.87
N GLY A 56 -0.89 1.30 9.95
CA GLY A 56 0.51 1.21 9.60
C GLY A 56 0.74 1.15 8.08
N LEU A 57 1.95 1.48 7.64
CA LEU A 57 2.33 1.38 6.23
C LEU A 57 2.82 -0.03 5.83
N TRP A 58 3.18 -0.88 6.80
CA TRP A 58 3.63 -2.27 6.58
C TRP A 58 4.77 -2.40 5.57
N MET A 59 5.68 -1.43 5.60
CA MET A 59 6.85 -1.41 4.73
C MET A 59 8.12 -1.38 5.57
N ALA A 60 9.19 -1.95 5.00
CA ALA A 60 10.53 -1.68 5.51
C ALA A 60 10.82 -0.18 5.38
N VAL A 61 11.42 0.40 6.43
CA VAL A 61 11.96 1.75 6.37
C VAL A 61 13.31 1.66 5.66
N PRO A 62 13.48 2.24 4.46
CA PRO A 62 14.79 2.23 3.80
C PRO A 62 15.81 2.98 4.66
N ALA A 63 17.05 2.47 4.69
CA ALA A 63 18.10 3.03 5.52
C ALA A 63 18.31 4.52 5.20
N GLY A 64 18.15 5.39 6.21
CA GLY A 64 18.24 6.84 6.08
C GLY A 64 16.92 7.58 5.87
N ALA A 65 15.78 6.88 5.76
CA ALA A 65 14.46 7.52 5.76
C ALA A 65 13.89 7.64 7.18
N THR A 66 13.36 8.80 7.54
CA THR A 66 12.57 9.00 8.76
C THR A 66 11.08 8.82 8.45
N ILE A 67 10.39 7.92 9.13
CA ILE A 67 8.93 7.96 9.24
C ILE A 67 8.61 8.85 10.46
N GLY A 68 8.16 10.08 10.23
CA GLY A 68 7.68 10.96 11.31
C GLY A 68 6.60 11.89 10.79
N GLY A 69 5.46 12.13 11.46
CA GLY A 69 4.82 11.63 12.70
C GLY A 69 3.31 12.02 12.62
N PRO A 70 2.49 12.16 13.68
CA PRO A 70 2.68 11.92 15.12
C PRO A 70 1.53 11.09 15.77
N ASP A 71 0.97 10.04 15.14
CA ASP A 71 -0.20 9.32 15.69
C ASP A 71 0.05 7.82 15.93
N HIS A 72 1.21 7.46 16.49
CA HIS A 72 1.39 6.10 17.02
C HIS A 72 1.09 6.10 18.53
N ILE A 73 -0.14 5.73 18.90
CA ILE A 73 -0.51 5.35 20.27
C ILE A 73 -0.28 3.83 20.40
N PRO A 74 0.20 3.34 21.57
CA PRO A 74 0.62 1.95 21.80
C PRO A 74 -0.49 0.90 21.57
#